data_AF-A0A973HMV5-F1
#
_entry.id   AF-A0A973HMV5-F1
#
_cell.length_a   1.000
_cell.length_b   1.000
_cell.length_c   1.000
_cell.angle_alpha   90.00
_cell.angle_beta   90.00
_cell.angle_gamma   90.00
#
_symmetry.space_group_name_H-M   'P 1'
#
loop_
_entity.id
_entity.type
_entity.pdbx_description
1 polymer ?
#
loop_
_entity_poly.entity_id
_entity_poly.type
_entity_poly.pdbx_seq_one_letter_code
_entity_poly.pdbx_strand_id
1 'polypeptide(L)' 'MDREQVQYIIKLLREGHSLTKITKLAKINIMYVSVIRKLMVMDLLQIEA' A
#
# COMPACT_ATOMS: atom_id res chain seq x y z
N MET A 1 -7.14 -3.97 -8.61
CA MET A 1 -6.83 -2.99 -7.55
C MET A 1 -7.03 -1.63 -8.17
N ASP A 2 -7.98 -0.86 -7.65
CA ASP A 2 -8.28 0.49 -8.14
C ASP A 2 -7.41 1.56 -7.42
N ARG A 3 -7.49 2.80 -7.89
CA ARG A 3 -6.72 3.94 -7.33
C ARG A 3 -7.02 4.15 -5.85
N GLU A 4 -8.28 4.03 -5.45
CA GLU A 4 -8.71 4.25 -4.05
C GLU A 4 -8.10 3.19 -3.13
N GLN A 5 -8.07 1.94 -3.55
CA GLN A 5 -7.47 0.83 -2.80
C GLN A 5 -5.95 1.02 -2.67
N VAL A 6 -5.27 1.50 -3.71
CA VAL A 6 -3.84 1.84 -3.65
C VAL A 6 -3.60 2.97 -2.64
N GLN A 7 -4.38 4.05 -2.71
CA GLN A 7 -4.28 5.19 -1.80
C GLN A 7 -4.56 4.77 -0.35
N TYR A 8 -5.54 3.90 -0.12
CA TYR A 8 -5.84 3.35 1.19
C TYR A 8 -4.66 2.54 1.75
N ILE A 9 -4.08 1.63 0.95
CA ILE A 9 -2.90 0.85 1.36
C ILE A 9 -1.73 1.77 1.71
N ILE A 10 -1.51 2.82 0.91
CA ILE A 10 -0.43 3.77 1.13
C ILE A 10 -0.63 4.57 2.42
N LYS A 11 -1.86 4.98 2.71
CA LYS A 11 -2.21 5.58 4.00
C LYS A 11 -1.82 4.66 5.15
N LEU A 12 -2.24 3.39 5.12
CA LEU A 12 -1.92 2.42 6.17
C LEU A 12 -0.41 2.14 6.31
N LEU A 13 0.33 2.14 5.18
CA LEU A 13 1.79 2.02 5.17
C LEU A 13 2.47 3.23 5.83
N ARG A 14 1.98 4.46 5.54
CA ARG A 14 2.48 5.70 6.16
C ARG A 14 2.16 5.77 7.65
N GLU A 15 1.04 5.19 8.08
CA GLU A 15 0.68 5.03 9.51
C GLU A 15 1.54 3.96 10.23
N GLY A 16 2.47 3.29 9.53
CA GLY A 16 3.40 2.34 10.13
C GLY A 16 2.79 0.97 10.45
N HIS A 17 1.65 0.62 9.85
CA HIS A 17 1.04 -0.70 10.05
C HIS A 17 1.88 -1.83 9.44
N SER A 18 1.86 -3.00 10.08
CA SER A 18 2.51 -4.20 9.55
C SER A 18 1.81 -4.69 8.29
N LEU A 19 2.55 -5.35 7.39
CA LEU A 19 2.00 -5.91 6.15
C LEU A 19 0.83 -6.87 6.44
N THR A 20 0.94 -7.70 7.48
CA THR A 20 -0.12 -8.65 7.87
C THR A 20 -1.38 -7.97 8.41
N LYS A 21 -1.27 -6.78 9.01
CA LYS A 21 -2.43 -5.98 9.41
C LYS A 21 -3.09 -5.34 8.19
N ILE A 22 -2.30 -4.80 7.27
CA ILE A 22 -2.78 -4.15 6.04
C ILE A 22 -3.52 -5.14 5.15
N THR A 23 -3.00 -6.37 4.99
CA THR A 23 -3.66 -7.39 4.18
C THR A 23 -5.03 -7.77 4.70
N LYS A 24 -5.20 -7.80 6.04
CA LYS A 24 -6.50 -8.03 6.69
C LYS A 24 -7.47 -6.86 6.49
N LEU A 25 -7.00 -5.63 6.67
CA LEU A 25 -7.83 -4.41 6.55
C LEU A 25 -8.27 -4.15 5.11
N ALA A 26 -7.33 -4.19 4.16
CA ALA A 26 -7.57 -3.92 2.75
C ALA A 26 -8.04 -5.16 1.97
N LYS A 27 -8.20 -6.31 2.65
CA LYS A 27 -8.60 -7.61 2.08
C LYS A 27 -7.82 -7.95 0.81
N ILE A 28 -6.50 -7.82 0.85
CA ILE A 28 -5.61 -7.96 -0.31
C ILE A 28 -4.44 -8.91 -0.02
N ASN A 29 -3.93 -9.56 -1.06
CA ASN A 29 -2.76 -10.42 -0.95
C ASN A 29 -1.50 -9.61 -0.56
N ILE A 30 -0.67 -10.18 0.31
CA ILE A 30 0.56 -9.56 0.83
C ILE A 30 1.56 -9.17 -0.25
N MET A 31 1.57 -9.87 -1.38
CA MET A 31 2.44 -9.57 -2.51
C MET A 31 2.17 -8.16 -3.06
N TYR A 32 0.90 -7.78 -3.24
CA TYR A 32 0.54 -6.45 -3.74
C TYR A 32 0.96 -5.34 -2.78
N VAL A 33 0.75 -5.54 -1.47
CA VAL A 33 1.19 -4.58 -0.44
C VAL A 33 2.73 -4.43 -0.46
N SER A 34 3.44 -5.53 -0.68
CA SER A 34 4.91 -5.54 -0.76
C SER A 34 5.42 -4.79 -1.99
N VAL A 35 4.76 -4.94 -3.15
CA VAL A 35 5.07 -4.18 -4.36
C VAL A 35 4.84 -2.68 -4.14
N ILE A 36 3.68 -2.30 -3.59
CA ILE A 36 3.37 -0.88 -3.29
C ILE A 36 4.44 -0.30 -2.37
N ARG A 37 4.75 -0.97 -1.26
CA ARG A 37 5.79 -0.53 -0.32
C ARG A 37 7.15 -0.38 -1.02
N LYS A 38 7.53 -1.31 -1.90
CA LYS A 38 8.80 -1.23 -2.63
C LYS A 38 8.83 -0.01 -3.56
N LEU A 39 7.76 0.22 -4.31
CA LEU A 39 7.64 1.38 -5.19
C LEU A 39 7.64 2.71 -4.40
N MET A 40 7.03 2.76 -3.21
CA MET A 40 7.11 3.92 -2.31
C MET A 40 8.55 4.22 -1.87
N VAL A 41 9.29 3.19 -1.46
CA VAL A 41 10.69 3.34 -1.01
C VAL A 41 11.61 3.78 -2.15
N MET A 42 11.29 3.40 -3.38
CA MET A 42 12.03 3.80 -4.59
C MET A 42 11.55 5.14 -5.16
N ASP A 43 10.56 5.79 -4.55
CA ASP A 43 9.93 7.02 -5.05
C ASP A 43 9.38 6.90 -6.49
N LEU A 44 8.90 5.70 -6.85
CA LEU A 44 8.35 5.40 -8.19
C LEU A 44 6.83 5.54 -8.28
N LEU A 45 6.16 5.82 -7.17
CA LEU A 45 4.70 6.02 -7.15
C LEU A 45 4.38 7.49 -7.40
N GLN A 46 4.05 7.80 -8.65
CA GLN A 46 3.44 9.09 -9.00
C GLN A 46 1.96 9.04 -8.63
N ILE A 47 1.64 9.48 -7.42
CA ILE A 47 0.27 9.63 -6.95
C ILE A 47 0.03 11.13 -6.91
N GLU A 48 -0.53 11.64 -7.99
CA GLU A 48 -1.01 13.01 -8.03
C GLU A 48 -1.98 13.21 -6.86
N ALA A 49 -1.69 14.24 -6.06
CA ALA A 49 -2.44 14.63 -4.87
C ALA A 49 -3.85 15.11 -5.23
#